data_AF-A0A0B6YP08-F1
#
_entry.id   AF-A0A0B6YP08-F1
#
_cell.length_a   1.000
_cell.length_b   1.000
_cell.length_c   1.000
_cell.angle_alpha   90.00
_cell.angle_beta   90.00
_cell.angle_gamma   90.00
#
_symmetry.space_group_name_H-M   'P 1'
#
loop_
_entity.id
_entity.type
_entity.pdbx_description
1 polymer ?
#
loop_
_entity_poly.entity_id
_entity_poly.type
_entity_poly.pdbx_seq_one_letter_code
_entity_poly.pdbx_strand_id
1 'polypeptide(L)'
;HHNNQALSCAGIMSNGICIECKPGFFKMEENCIAHCPQHYFGSVQAVKPTSKSKQDFVKPPLLHTQGLCIPCHVSCLTCKSSAAKDCFQCASGFEWKKELCEKKKIWNFLDPDVMKHLAWAIILCIAAILLFSVVFGILQARSRGRLCWQRKPSYV
;
A
#
# COMPACT_ATOMS: atom_id res chain seq x y z
N HIS A 1 4.24 33.13 -4.40
CA HIS A 1 3.31 32.24 -5.11
C HIS A 1 1.85 32.49 -4.68
N HIS A 2 1.25 33.67 -4.96
CA HIS A 2 -0.08 34.02 -4.41
C HIS A 2 -1.11 34.55 -5.44
N ASN A 3 -0.92 34.30 -6.75
CA ASN A 3 -1.76 34.97 -7.78
C ASN A 3 -2.68 34.05 -8.62
N ASN A 4 -2.89 32.78 -8.23
CA ASN A 4 -3.72 31.85 -9.02
C ASN A 4 -5.14 31.59 -8.47
N GLN A 5 -5.44 31.97 -7.23
CA GLN A 5 -6.76 31.72 -6.62
C GLN A 5 -7.89 32.57 -7.24
N ALA A 6 -7.57 33.80 -7.69
CA ALA A 6 -8.55 34.67 -8.35
C ALA A 6 -8.96 34.18 -9.75
N LEU A 7 -8.13 33.35 -10.40
CA LEU A 7 -8.42 32.85 -11.74
C LEU A 7 -9.35 31.64 -11.70
N SER A 8 -9.23 30.76 -10.69
CA SER A 8 -9.97 29.50 -10.59
C SER A 8 -11.30 29.60 -9.84
N CYS A 9 -11.49 30.64 -9.01
CA CYS A 9 -12.73 30.89 -8.30
C CYS A 9 -13.76 31.63 -9.17
N ALA A 10 -15.03 31.24 -9.12
CA ALA A 10 -16.13 31.91 -9.83
C ALA A 10 -16.51 33.28 -9.22
N GLY A 11 -15.81 33.71 -8.17
CA GLY A 11 -15.96 35.03 -7.54
C GLY A 11 -16.78 35.01 -6.24
N ILE A 12 -17.40 33.88 -5.89
CA ILE A 12 -18.12 33.74 -4.62
C ILE A 12 -17.17 33.17 -3.57
N MET A 13 -16.76 34.03 -2.64
CA MET A 13 -15.87 33.69 -1.53
C MET A 13 -16.61 33.88 -0.21
N SER A 14 -16.54 32.90 0.68
CA SER A 14 -17.02 33.02 2.06
C SER A 14 -15.81 32.91 2.99
N ASN A 15 -15.51 33.96 3.75
CA ASN A 15 -14.36 34.01 4.66
C ASN A 15 -12.99 33.73 4.00
N GLY A 16 -12.82 34.08 2.71
CA GLY A 16 -11.60 33.80 1.94
C GLY A 16 -11.58 32.43 1.25
N ILE A 17 -12.60 31.60 1.46
CA ILE A 17 -12.75 30.26 0.88
C ILE A 17 -13.59 30.36 -0.39
N CYS A 18 -13.11 29.79 -1.50
CA CYS A 18 -13.88 29.75 -2.73
C CYS A 18 -15.00 28.69 -2.64
N ILE A 19 -16.26 29.11 -2.68
CA ILE A 19 -17.38 28.17 -2.57
C ILE A 19 -17.74 27.54 -3.91
N GLU A 20 -17.47 28.25 -5.01
CA GLU A 20 -17.83 27.88 -6.37
C GLU A 20 -16.63 28.06 -7.32
N CYS A 21 -16.21 26.97 -7.95
CA CYS A 21 -15.11 26.97 -8.90
C CYS A 21 -15.64 27.23 -10.31
N LYS A 22 -14.82 27.88 -11.15
CA LYS A 22 -15.16 28.02 -12.56
C LYS A 22 -15.25 26.65 -13.24
N PRO A 23 -16.07 26.49 -14.29
CA PRO A 23 -16.11 25.27 -15.09
C PRO A 23 -14.70 24.88 -15.57
N GLY A 24 -14.36 23.59 -15.45
CA GLY A 24 -13.01 23.07 -15.73
C GLY A 24 -12.07 23.02 -14.52
N PHE A 25 -12.46 23.60 -13.38
CA PHE A 25 -11.76 23.46 -12.11
C PHE A 25 -12.54 22.58 -11.13
N PHE A 26 -11.80 21.88 -10.26
CA PHE A 26 -12.33 21.03 -9.21
C PHE A 26 -12.13 21.70 -7.85
N LYS A 27 -13.17 21.67 -7.02
CA LYS A 27 -13.11 22.11 -5.64
C LYS A 27 -12.39 21.05 -4.81
N MET A 28 -11.36 21.49 -4.11
CA MET A 28 -10.60 20.72 -3.13
C MET A 28 -10.47 21.58 -1.88
N GLU A 29 -11.24 21.21 -0.85
CA GLU A 29 -11.27 21.93 0.44
C GLU A 29 -11.57 23.42 0.23
N GLU A 30 -10.57 24.30 0.35
CA GLU A 30 -10.72 25.75 0.22
C GLU A 30 -10.33 26.32 -1.14
N ASN A 31 -9.72 25.50 -2.00
CA ASN A 31 -9.13 25.92 -3.27
C ASN A 31 -9.78 25.24 -4.48
N CYS A 32 -9.75 25.96 -5.60
CA CYS A 32 -10.12 25.44 -6.91
C CYS A 32 -8.86 25.08 -7.69
N ILE A 33 -8.72 23.80 -8.04
CA ILE A 33 -7.55 23.24 -8.73
C ILE A 33 -7.95 22.66 -10.09
N ALA A 34 -7.06 22.78 -11.08
CA ALA A 34 -7.33 22.25 -12.43
C ALA A 34 -7.22 20.72 -12.49
N HIS A 35 -6.34 20.14 -11.68
CA HIS A 35 -6.11 18.69 -11.61
C HIS A 35 -6.14 18.23 -10.15
N CYS A 36 -6.89 17.15 -9.89
CA CYS A 36 -6.92 16.54 -8.56
C CYS A 36 -5.57 15.88 -8.23
N PRO A 37 -5.13 15.92 -6.96
CA PRO A 37 -3.89 15.30 -6.52
C PRO A 37 -3.97 13.77 -6.56
N GLN A 38 -2.83 13.10 -6.32
CA GLN A 38 -2.79 11.64 -6.19
C GLN A 38 -3.77 11.17 -5.11
N HIS A 39 -4.35 9.98 -5.33
CA HIS A 39 -5.45 9.38 -4.56
C HIS A 39 -6.81 10.06 -4.75
N TYR A 40 -6.95 11.02 -5.66
CA TYR A 40 -8.23 11.65 -5.98
C TYR A 40 -8.49 11.64 -7.48
N PHE A 41 -9.77 11.61 -7.86
CA PHE A 41 -10.23 11.78 -9.23
C PHE A 41 -11.25 12.91 -9.32
N GLY A 42 -11.24 13.62 -10.44
CA GLY A 42 -12.19 14.71 -10.69
C GLY A 42 -13.54 14.17 -11.15
N SER A 43 -14.62 14.59 -10.50
CA SER A 43 -15.98 14.25 -10.89
C SER A 43 -16.89 15.45 -10.82
N VAL A 44 -17.81 15.57 -11.77
CA VAL A 44 -18.77 16.68 -11.85
C VAL A 44 -20.09 16.21 -11.25
N GLN A 45 -20.48 16.79 -10.12
CA GLN A 45 -21.76 16.50 -9.48
C GLN A 45 -22.77 17.61 -9.75
N ALA A 46 -24.01 17.22 -10.04
CA ALA A 46 -25.12 18.16 -10.12
C ALA A 46 -25.52 18.56 -8.70
N VAL A 47 -25.28 19.81 -8.33
CA VAL A 47 -25.66 20.36 -7.04
C VAL A 47 -27.13 20.75 -7.14
N LYS A 48 -27.98 20.09 -6.34
CA LYS A 48 -29.33 20.61 -6.10
C LYS A 48 -29.16 21.90 -5.32
N PRO A 49 -29.67 23.06 -5.80
CA PRO A 49 -29.55 24.29 -5.06
C PRO A 49 -30.24 24.11 -3.71
N THR A 50 -29.47 24.06 -2.62
CA THR A 50 -29.97 24.18 -1.25
C THR A 50 -30.31 25.64 -0.96
N SER A 51 -31.11 26.25 -1.82
CA SER A 51 -31.71 27.54 -1.53
C SER A 51 -33.12 27.27 -1.05
N LYS A 52 -33.32 27.31 0.27
CA LYS A 52 -34.61 27.73 0.82
C LYS A 52 -34.81 29.22 0.50
N SER A 53 -34.87 29.58 -0.79
CA SER A 53 -35.27 30.90 -1.22
C SER A 53 -36.61 30.77 -1.91
N LYS A 54 -37.63 31.09 -1.13
CA LYS A 54 -39.01 31.26 -1.55
C LYS A 54 -39.07 32.52 -2.40
N GLN A 55 -38.71 32.47 -3.68
CA GLN A 55 -39.08 33.51 -4.63
C GLN A 55 -39.41 32.91 -6.00
N ASP A 56 -40.68 33.11 -6.38
CA ASP A 56 -41.22 32.99 -7.72
C ASP A 56 -40.24 33.55 -8.77
N PHE A 57 -39.82 32.75 -9.75
CA PHE A 57 -39.57 33.25 -11.11
C PHE A 57 -39.42 32.06 -12.09
N VAL A 58 -40.19 32.15 -13.17
CA VAL A 58 -40.21 31.25 -14.32
C VAL A 58 -38.82 31.18 -14.97
N LYS A 59 -37.97 30.23 -14.58
CA LYS A 59 -36.74 29.82 -15.30
C LYS A 59 -36.46 28.33 -15.02
N PRO A 60 -36.12 27.52 -16.03
CA PRO A 60 -35.79 26.12 -15.82
C PRO A 60 -34.65 25.99 -14.79
N PRO A 61 -34.66 24.97 -13.92
CA PRO A 61 -33.64 24.82 -12.89
C PRO A 61 -32.28 24.70 -13.58
N LEU A 62 -31.45 25.75 -13.45
CA LEU A 62 -30.09 25.72 -13.93
C LEU A 62 -29.38 24.61 -13.15
N LEU A 63 -29.09 23.50 -13.82
CA LEU A 63 -28.37 22.37 -13.26
C LEU A 63 -26.96 22.84 -12.93
N HIS A 64 -26.78 23.36 -11.72
CA HIS A 64 -25.50 23.86 -11.28
C HIS A 64 -24.57 22.66 -11.09
N THR A 65 -23.55 22.55 -11.93
CA THR A 65 -22.60 21.44 -11.92
C THR A 65 -21.31 21.90 -11.30
N GLN A 66 -20.88 21.25 -10.21
CA GLN A 66 -19.63 21.56 -9.53
C GLN A 66 -18.67 20.39 -9.67
N GLY A 67 -17.45 20.67 -10.15
CA GLY A 67 -16.35 19.71 -10.14
C GLY A 67 -15.83 19.54 -8.71
N LEU A 68 -15.73 18.31 -8.24
CA LEU A 68 -15.20 17.93 -6.93
C LEU A 68 -14.09 16.89 -7.10
N CYS A 69 -13.06 16.97 -6.27
CA CYS A 69 -12.08 15.89 -6.14
C CYS A 69 -12.60 14.84 -5.16
N ILE A 70 -12.82 13.62 -5.66
CA ILE A 70 -13.33 12.49 -4.87
C ILE A 70 -12.18 11.53 -4.59
N PRO A 71 -12.05 10.99 -3.37
CA PRO A 71 -11.01 10.03 -3.04
C PRO A 71 -11.19 8.72 -3.84
N CYS A 72 -10.06 8.19 -4.30
CA CYS A 72 -9.94 6.86 -4.89
C CYS A 72 -10.07 5.76 -3.82
N HIS A 73 -10.21 4.51 -4.28
CA HIS A 73 -10.05 3.36 -3.40
C HIS A 73 -8.64 3.33 -2.78
N VAL A 74 -8.51 2.85 -1.54
CA VAL A 74 -7.26 2.87 -0.75
C VAL A 74 -6.10 2.09 -1.40
N SER A 75 -6.40 1.17 -2.31
CA SER A 75 -5.38 0.42 -3.05
C SER A 75 -4.85 1.16 -4.28
N CYS A 76 -5.40 2.34 -4.60
CA CYS A 76 -5.16 3.09 -5.82
C CYS A 76 -4.43 4.40 -5.58
N LEU A 77 -3.39 4.64 -6.38
CA LEU A 77 -2.69 5.90 -6.48
C LEU A 77 -3.41 6.86 -7.44
N THR A 78 -3.86 6.35 -8.58
CA THR A 78 -4.63 7.11 -9.58
C THR A 78 -5.79 6.24 -10.08
N CYS A 79 -6.99 6.80 -10.15
CA CYS A 79 -8.20 6.06 -10.49
C CYS A 79 -9.11 6.86 -11.45
N LYS A 80 -9.93 6.14 -12.20
CA LYS A 80 -11.02 6.70 -13.01
C LYS A 80 -12.31 6.85 -12.17
N SER A 81 -12.51 5.98 -11.20
CA SER A 81 -13.66 5.98 -10.29
C SER A 81 -13.23 5.57 -8.89
N SER A 82 -14.13 5.70 -7.92
CA SER A 82 -13.90 5.24 -6.53
C SER A 82 -13.83 3.70 -6.42
N ALA A 83 -14.07 2.95 -7.49
CA ALA A 83 -14.00 1.50 -7.49
C ALA A 83 -12.54 1.00 -7.57
N ALA A 84 -12.25 -0.06 -6.84
CA ALA A 84 -10.92 -0.68 -6.79
C ALA A 84 -10.44 -1.24 -8.15
N LYS A 85 -11.37 -1.55 -9.07
CA LYS A 85 -11.10 -2.06 -10.42
C LYS A 85 -10.74 -0.98 -11.44
N ASP A 86 -11.19 0.25 -11.21
CA ASP A 86 -11.04 1.37 -12.15
C ASP A 86 -9.74 2.13 -11.85
N CYS A 87 -8.71 1.38 -11.49
CA CYS A 87 -7.45 1.87 -10.99
C CYS A 87 -6.44 1.92 -12.15
N PHE A 88 -5.76 3.04 -12.34
CA PHE A 88 -4.68 3.12 -13.35
C PHE A 88 -3.33 2.73 -12.76
N GLN A 89 -3.13 3.03 -11.47
CA GLN A 89 -1.87 2.79 -10.79
C GLN A 89 -2.14 2.39 -9.34
N CYS A 90 -1.54 1.30 -8.89
CA CYS A 90 -1.66 0.84 -7.51
C CYS A 90 -0.83 1.70 -6.56
N ALA A 91 -1.32 1.88 -5.34
CA ALA A 91 -0.59 2.54 -4.27
C ALA A 91 0.60 1.69 -3.80
N SER A 92 1.55 2.32 -3.10
CA SER A 92 2.71 1.66 -2.52
C SER A 92 2.28 0.51 -1.60
N GLY A 93 2.80 -0.71 -1.85
CA GLY A 93 2.42 -1.90 -1.10
C GLY A 93 1.24 -2.70 -1.68
N PHE A 94 0.71 -2.28 -2.83
CA PHE A 94 -0.25 -3.04 -3.63
C PHE A 94 0.39 -3.49 -4.95
N GLU A 95 -0.14 -4.57 -5.52
CA GLU A 95 0.26 -5.18 -6.79
C GLU A 95 -0.95 -5.34 -7.70
N TRP A 96 -0.73 -5.08 -8.98
CA TRP A 96 -1.76 -5.30 -9.99
C TRP A 96 -1.93 -6.81 -10.23
N LYS A 97 -3.07 -7.37 -9.82
CA LYS A 97 -3.42 -8.78 -10.06
C LYS A 97 -4.86 -8.88 -10.53
N LYS A 98 -5.06 -9.50 -11.71
CA LYS A 98 -6.39 -9.81 -12.26
C LYS A 98 -7.37 -8.63 -12.20
N GLU A 99 -6.92 -7.47 -12.68
CA GLU A 99 -7.72 -6.23 -12.75
C GLU A 99 -8.05 -5.57 -11.40
N LEU A 100 -7.35 -5.94 -10.33
CA LEU A 100 -7.48 -5.33 -9.02
C LEU A 100 -6.10 -5.05 -8.41
N CYS A 101 -5.99 -3.94 -7.69
CA CYS A 101 -4.84 -3.69 -6.84
C CYS A 101 -5.00 -4.46 -5.52
N GLU A 102 -4.30 -5.58 -5.40
CA GLU A 102 -4.27 -6.40 -4.20
C GLU A 102 -3.06 -6.05 -3.33
N LYS A 103 -3.18 -6.18 -2.01
CA LYS A 103 -2.05 -5.95 -1.11
C LYS A 103 -0.95 -6.95 -1.45
N LYS A 104 0.30 -6.47 -1.58
CA LYS A 104 1.47 -7.32 -1.71
C LYS A 104 1.49 -8.26 -0.51
N LYS A 105 1.18 -9.53 -0.73
CA LYS A 105 1.53 -10.56 0.24
C LYS A 105 3.04 -10.69 0.10
N ILE A 106 3.76 -10.32 1.14
CA ILE A 106 5.23 -10.28 1.22
C ILE A 106 5.80 -11.72 1.27
N TRP A 107 5.22 -12.65 0.50
CA TRP A 107 5.86 -13.91 0.15
C TRP A 107 7.08 -13.70 -0.76
N ASN A 108 7.36 -12.46 -1.20
CA ASN A 108 8.64 -12.08 -1.80
C ASN A 108 9.82 -12.08 -0.80
N PHE A 109 9.61 -12.44 0.48
CA PHE A 109 10.70 -12.93 1.35
C PHE A 109 11.02 -14.43 1.14
N LEU A 110 10.20 -15.17 0.40
CA LEU A 110 10.58 -16.44 -0.22
C LEU A 110 11.14 -16.15 -1.60
N ASP A 111 12.10 -15.23 -1.68
CA ASP A 111 13.03 -15.25 -2.80
C ASP A 111 13.66 -16.66 -2.80
N PRO A 112 13.48 -17.48 -3.84
CA PRO A 112 13.94 -18.87 -3.84
C PRO A 112 15.44 -18.97 -3.55
N ASP A 113 16.20 -17.91 -3.87
CA ASP A 113 17.62 -17.83 -3.58
C ASP A 113 17.90 -17.62 -2.08
N VAL A 114 17.14 -16.77 -1.39
CA VAL A 114 17.29 -16.56 0.06
C VAL A 114 16.85 -17.78 0.86
N MET A 115 15.77 -18.45 0.43
CA MET A 115 15.32 -19.70 1.04
C MET A 115 16.34 -20.83 0.88
N LYS A 116 17.00 -20.90 -0.28
CA LYS A 116 18.09 -21.85 -0.51
C LYS A 116 19.24 -21.59 0.45
N HIS A 117 19.72 -20.35 0.57
CA HIS A 117 20.79 -20.01 1.51
C HIS A 117 20.45 -20.33 2.97
N LEU A 118 19.23 -20.03 3.40
CA LEU A 118 18.75 -20.36 4.74
C LEU A 118 18.74 -21.88 4.98
N ALA A 119 18.27 -22.66 4.01
CA ALA A 119 18.24 -24.12 4.10
C ALA A 119 19.65 -24.72 4.23
N TRP A 120 20.63 -24.26 3.44
CA TRP A 120 22.02 -24.70 3.56
C TRP A 120 22.62 -24.37 4.93
N ALA A 121 22.34 -23.17 5.46
CA ALA A 121 22.80 -22.77 6.78
C ALA A 121 22.25 -23.68 7.90
N ILE A 122 20.96 -24.02 7.84
CA ILE A 122 20.32 -24.93 8.81
C ILE A 122 20.94 -26.32 8.74
N ILE A 123 21.15 -26.87 7.55
CA ILE A 123 21.76 -28.20 7.36
C ILE A 123 23.18 -28.23 7.94
N LEU A 124 23.99 -27.19 7.66
CA LEU A 124 25.35 -27.09 8.20
C LEU A 124 25.36 -27.00 9.73
N CYS A 125 24.44 -26.25 10.33
CA CYS A 125 24.30 -26.17 11.78
C CYS A 125 23.93 -27.52 12.41
N ILE A 126 22.97 -28.24 11.82
CA ILE A 126 22.57 -29.57 12.32
C ILE A 126 23.74 -30.56 12.22
N ALA A 127 24.46 -30.57 11.09
CA ALA A 127 25.62 -31.42 10.91
C ALA A 127 26.71 -31.14 11.96
N ALA A 128 27.00 -29.86 12.24
CA ALA A 128 27.96 -29.47 13.27
C ALA A 128 27.53 -29.95 14.66
N ILE A 129 26.25 -29.74 15.04
CA ILE A 129 25.72 -30.18 16.35
C ILE A 129 25.82 -31.71 16.50
N LEU A 130 25.51 -32.47 15.45
CA LEU A 130 25.64 -33.93 15.45
C LEU A 130 27.09 -34.40 15.56
N LEU A 131 28.01 -33.74 14.86
CA LEU A 131 29.45 -34.06 14.98
C LEU A 131 29.95 -33.79 16.39
N PHE A 132 29.62 -32.64 16.96
CA PHE A 132 30.00 -32.32 18.34
C PHE A 132 29.39 -33.32 19.33
N SER A 133 28.10 -33.64 19.20
CA SER A 133 27.44 -34.59 20.11
C SER A 133 28.04 -35.99 20.03
N VAL A 134 28.42 -36.47 18.83
CA VAL A 134 29.11 -37.75 18.65
C VAL A 134 30.50 -37.72 19.28
N VAL A 135 31.28 -36.66 19.05
CA VAL A 135 32.62 -36.51 19.65
C VAL A 135 32.53 -36.47 21.18
N PHE A 136 31.65 -35.65 21.74
CA PHE A 136 31.42 -35.61 23.18
C PHE A 136 30.91 -36.95 23.71
N GLY A 137 30.05 -37.66 22.96
CA GLY A 137 29.57 -38.99 23.30
C GLY A 137 30.70 -40.03 23.37
N ILE A 138 31.60 -40.04 22.38
CA ILE A 138 32.77 -40.93 22.33
C ILE A 138 33.74 -40.60 23.47
N LEU A 139 34.02 -39.31 23.71
CA LEU A 139 34.88 -38.86 24.80
C LEU A 139 34.30 -39.24 26.17
N GLN A 140 32.99 -39.07 26.38
CA GLN A 140 32.33 -39.50 27.60
C GLN A 140 32.31 -41.03 27.75
N ALA A 141 32.10 -41.78 26.67
CA ALA A 141 32.16 -43.24 26.69
C ALA A 141 33.57 -43.78 27.03
N ARG A 142 34.61 -43.08 26.56
CA ARG A 142 36.02 -43.37 26.90
C ARG A 142 36.32 -43.04 28.36
N SER A 143 35.91 -41.86 28.83
CA SER A 143 36.10 -41.43 30.23
C SER A 143 35.38 -42.34 31.22
N ARG A 144 34.17 -42.80 30.89
CA ARG A 144 33.39 -43.74 31.71
C ARG A 144 33.81 -45.20 31.54
N GLY A 145 34.87 -45.49 30.80
CA GLY A 145 35.42 -46.83 30.63
C GLY A 145 34.47 -47.83 29.94
N ARG A 146 33.43 -47.37 29.22
CA ARG A 146 32.49 -48.25 28.52
C ARG A 146 33.01 -48.78 27.19
N LEU A 147 34.03 -48.14 26.62
CA LEU A 147 34.73 -48.63 25.44
C LEU A 147 35.78 -49.65 25.89
N CYS A 148 35.33 -50.87 26.18
CA CYS A 148 36.19 -52.03 26.42
C CYS A 148 36.89 -52.42 25.11
N TRP A 149 37.96 -51.71 24.74
CA TRP A 149 38.89 -52.25 23.75
C TRP A 149 39.57 -53.44 24.41
N GLN A 150 39.26 -54.66 23.95
CA GLN A 150 40.06 -55.84 24.26
C GLN A 150 41.50 -55.57 23.85
N ARG A 151 42.33 -55.15 24.81
CA ARG A 151 43.78 -55.24 24.70
C ARG A 151 44.10 -56.73 24.71
N LYS A 152 44.39 -57.31 23.53
CA LYS A 152 45.01 -58.64 23.50
C LYS A 152 46.38 -58.53 24.18
N PRO A 153 46.67 -59.29 25.25
CA PRO A 153 48.02 -59.33 25.79
C PRO A 153 48.93 -60.01 24.76
N SER A 154 49.94 -59.30 24.26
CA SER A 154 51.10 -59.94 23.62
C SER A 154 51.98 -60.46 24.75
N TYR A 155 51.96 -61.77 24.96
CA TYR A 155 53.00 -62.45 25.73
C TYR A 155 54.25 -62.51 24.83
N VAL A 156 55.33 -61.89 25.27
CA VAL A 156 56.71 -62.16 24.84
C VAL A 156 57.36 -62.96 25.94
#